data_AF-G9YTY9-F1
#
_entry.id   AF-G9YTY9-F1
#
_cell.length_a   1.000
_cell.length_b   1.000
_cell.length_c   1.000
_cell.angle_alpha   90.00
_cell.angle_beta   90.00
_cell.angle_gamma   90.00
#
_symmetry.space_group_name_H-M   'P 1'
#
loop_
_entity.id
_entity.type
_entity.pdbx_description
1 polymer ?
#
loop_
_entity_poly.entity_id
_entity_poly.type
_entity_poly.pdbx_seq_one_letter_code
_entity_poly.pdbx_strand_id
1 'polypeptide(L)'
;MEYIKLFWEGAPEEEPPVILYEVDTEHERLAFRSIDIFAGGRTHNIPDLYDGAIEITPIPTVEEFNAHVWGEEFHACLIEKTEFEAVWESHTHNGALKQSGGI
;
A
#
# COMPACT_ATOMS: atom_id res chain seq x y z
N MET A 1 -6.39 5.07 12.88
CA MET A 1 -5.27 4.90 11.93
C MET A 1 -5.01 3.45 11.70
N GLU A 2 -4.91 3.05 10.44
CA GLU A 2 -4.49 1.72 10.01
C GLU A 2 -3.31 1.86 9.07
N TYR A 3 -2.42 0.87 9.06
CA TYR A 3 -1.32 0.80 8.11
C TYR A 3 -1.51 -0.46 7.28
N ILE A 4 -1.69 -0.28 5.97
CA ILE A 4 -2.02 -1.35 5.04
C ILE A 4 -0.85 -1.54 4.10
N LYS A 5 -0.50 -2.80 3.85
CA LYS A 5 0.42 -3.21 2.79
C LYS A 5 -0.36 -3.96 1.73
N LEU A 6 -0.49 -3.36 0.55
CA LEU A 6 -1.08 -3.94 -0.64
C LEU A 6 0.02 -4.58 -1.49
N PHE A 7 -0.24 -5.79 -1.98
CA PHE A 7 0.56 -6.51 -2.95
C PHE A 7 -0.22 -6.62 -4.25
N TRP A 8 0.46 -6.40 -5.37
CA TRP A 8 -0.05 -6.62 -6.72
C TRP A 8 0.82 -7.67 -7.42
N GLU A 9 0.35 -8.92 -7.43
CA GLU A 9 1.08 -10.02 -8.06
C GLU A 9 1.08 -9.88 -9.59
N GLY A 10 2.26 -9.94 -10.20
CA GLY A 10 2.38 -9.76 -11.64
C GLY A 10 2.19 -8.33 -12.13
N ALA A 11 2.33 -7.33 -11.25
CA ALA A 11 2.38 -5.92 -11.63
C ALA A 11 3.38 -5.69 -12.79
N PRO A 12 3.06 -4.82 -13.76
CA PRO A 12 4.00 -4.40 -14.79
C PRO A 12 5.30 -3.87 -14.19
N GLU A 13 6.41 -3.96 -14.93
CA GLU A 13 7.74 -3.54 -14.43
C GLU A 13 7.81 -2.07 -14.00
N GLU A 14 7.00 -1.22 -14.63
CA GLU A 14 6.92 0.21 -14.34
C GLU A 14 5.96 0.55 -13.19
N GLU A 15 5.17 -0.42 -12.72
CA GLU A 15 4.18 -0.25 -11.65
C GLU A 15 4.74 -0.75 -10.31
N PRO A 16 4.31 -0.20 -9.17
CA PRO A 16 4.76 -0.67 -7.87
C PRO A 16 4.05 -1.99 -7.50
N PRO A 17 4.78 -3.13 -7.37
CA PRO A 17 4.19 -4.39 -6.91
C PRO A 17 3.75 -4.34 -5.43
N VAL A 18 4.19 -3.34 -4.67
CA VAL A 18 3.78 -3.13 -3.28
C VAL A 18 3.47 -1.67 -3.03
N ILE A 19 2.35 -1.38 -2.37
CA ILE A 19 1.95 -0.04 -1.94
C ILE A 19 1.65 -0.07 -0.45
N LEU A 20 2.21 0.88 0.31
CA LEU A 20 1.90 1.06 1.72
C LEU A 20 1.00 2.28 1.92
N TYR A 21 -0.06 2.13 2.69
CA TYR A 21 -0.96 3.23 3.04
C TYR A 21 -0.95 3.48 4.55
N GLU A 22 -0.88 4.75 4.96
CA GLU A 22 -1.29 5.22 6.28
C GLU A 22 -2.71 5.78 6.16
N VAL A 23 -3.70 5.05 6.67
CA VAL A 23 -5.14 5.33 6.47
C VAL A 23 -5.77 5.92 7.73
N ASP A 24 -6.51 7.01 7.56
CA ASP A 24 -7.36 7.59 8.59
C ASP A 24 -8.73 6.92 8.66
N THR A 25 -8.87 6.01 9.61
CA THR A 25 -10.12 5.29 9.87
C THR A 25 -11.25 6.17 10.43
N GLU A 26 -10.95 7.36 10.96
CA GLU A 26 -11.95 8.27 11.52
C GLU A 26 -12.50 9.24 10.46
N HIS A 27 -11.71 9.54 9.43
CA HIS A 27 -12.08 10.46 8.35
C HIS A 27 -12.20 9.71 7.01
N GLU A 28 -13.34 9.05 6.82
CA GLU A 28 -13.73 8.42 5.55
C GLU A 28 -12.73 7.40 4.97
N ARG A 29 -11.78 6.89 5.76
CA ARG A 29 -10.71 5.99 5.29
C ARG A 29 -9.82 6.61 4.22
N LEU A 30 -9.52 7.89 4.32
CA LEU A 30 -8.57 8.56 3.43
C LEU A 30 -7.12 8.22 3.83
N ALA A 31 -6.23 8.06 2.84
CA ALA A 31 -4.80 7.95 3.11
C ALA A 31 -4.17 9.32 3.44
N PHE A 32 -3.40 9.39 4.53
CA PHE A 32 -2.53 10.54 4.79
C PHE A 32 -1.23 10.47 4.00
N ARG A 33 -0.61 9.29 3.97
CA ARG A 33 0.64 9.04 3.25
C ARG A 33 0.54 7.73 2.49
N SER A 34 1.17 7.68 1.33
CA SER A 34 1.39 6.45 0.57
C SER A 34 2.88 6.24 0.30
N ILE A 35 3.29 4.99 0.17
CA ILE A 35 4.63 4.63 -0.31
C ILE A 35 4.47 3.60 -1.41
N ASP A 36 4.84 3.98 -2.63
CA ASP A 36 4.96 3.06 -3.74
C ASP A 36 6.34 2.39 -3.68
N ILE A 37 6.40 1.07 -3.75
CA ILE A 37 7.63 0.29 -3.67
C ILE A 37 7.80 -0.47 -4.98
N PHE A 38 8.84 -0.12 -5.74
CA PHE A 38 9.11 -0.67 -7.07
C PHE A 38 9.93 -1.95 -7.04
N ALA A 39 9.92 -2.69 -8.16
CA ALA A 39 10.79 -3.84 -8.39
C ALA A 39 12.28 -3.42 -8.31
N GLY A 40 12.90 -3.66 -7.16
CA GLY A 40 14.23 -3.15 -6.81
C GLY A 40 14.31 -2.47 -5.44
N GLY A 41 13.18 -2.33 -4.75
CA GLY A 41 13.11 -1.81 -3.38
C GLY A 41 13.26 -0.30 -3.27
N ARG A 42 13.34 0.43 -4.39
CA ARG A 42 13.25 1.89 -4.40
C ARG A 42 11.82 2.31 -4.09
N THR A 43 11.69 3.41 -3.34
CA THR A 43 10.38 3.92 -2.96
C THR A 43 10.08 5.26 -3.62
N HIS A 44 8.80 5.51 -3.83
CA HIS A 44 8.25 6.83 -4.06
C HIS A 44 7.30 7.16 -2.91
N ASN A 45 7.71 8.12 -2.08
CA ASN A 45 6.98 8.51 -0.89
C ASN A 45 6.03 9.66 -1.24
N ILE A 46 4.74 9.47 -1.01
CA ILE A 46 3.69 10.40 -1.39
C ILE A 46 3.10 10.98 -0.09
N PRO A 47 3.39 12.26 0.23
CA PRO A 47 2.96 12.89 1.48
C PRO A 47 1.49 13.33 1.49
N ASP A 48 0.88 13.43 0.31
CA ASP A 48 -0.55 13.67 0.13
C ASP A 48 -0.98 12.94 -1.15
N LEU A 49 -1.71 11.84 -0.98
CA LEU A 49 -2.16 11.00 -2.10
C LEU A 49 -3.21 11.72 -2.97
N TYR A 50 -3.90 12.71 -2.41
CA TYR A 50 -5.04 13.37 -3.04
C TYR A 50 -4.71 14.80 -3.49
N ASP A 51 -3.42 15.20 -3.49
CA ASP A 51 -3.00 16.51 -3.97
C ASP A 51 -3.42 16.71 -5.44
N GLY A 52 -4.27 17.72 -5.67
CA GLY A 52 -4.83 18.01 -7.00
C GLY A 52 -5.92 17.05 -7.48
N ALA A 53 -6.41 16.11 -6.66
CA ALA A 53 -7.49 15.21 -7.03
C ALA A 53 -8.83 15.95 -7.16
N ILE A 54 -9.57 15.67 -8.25
CA ILE A 54 -10.93 16.19 -8.48
C ILE A 54 -11.97 15.34 -7.72
N GLU A 55 -11.70 14.04 -7.59
CA GLU A 55 -12.51 13.07 -6.88
C GLU A 55 -11.61 12.22 -5.98
N ILE A 56 -12.09 11.93 -4.77
CA ILE A 56 -11.36 11.18 -3.75
C ILE A 56 -12.12 9.88 -3.51
N THR A 57 -11.41 8.76 -3.57
CA THR A 57 -11.93 7.44 -3.20
C THR A 57 -11.29 6.97 -1.89
N PRO A 58 -12.10 6.44 -0.95
CA PRO A 58 -11.58 5.89 0.29
C PRO A 58 -10.71 4.66 0.01
N ILE A 59 -9.72 4.42 0.88
CA ILE A 59 -8.90 3.21 0.80
C ILE A 59 -9.71 2.01 1.31
N PRO A 60 -9.88 0.94 0.50
CA PRO A 60 -10.55 -0.28 0.95
C PRO A 60 -9.95 -0.88 2.22
N THR A 61 -10.75 -1.62 2.97
CA THR A 61 -10.21 -2.42 4.09
C THR A 61 -9.36 -3.58 3.57
N VAL A 62 -8.59 -4.21 4.46
CA VAL A 62 -7.85 -5.42 4.14
C VAL A 62 -8.79 -6.54 3.70
N GLU A 63 -9.94 -6.68 4.33
CA GLU A 63 -10.95 -7.67 3.96
C GLU A 63 -11.55 -7.38 2.58
N GLU A 64 -11.80 -6.12 2.24
CA GLU A 64 -12.32 -5.73 0.93
C GLU A 64 -11.30 -6.00 -0.17
N PHE A 65 -10.03 -5.62 0.02
CA PHE A 65 -8.96 -5.94 -0.95
C PHE A 65 -8.87 -7.45 -1.20
N ASN A 66 -8.89 -8.26 -0.13
CA ASN A 66 -8.83 -9.71 -0.21
C ASN A 66 -10.15 -10.38 -0.59
N ALA A 67 -11.24 -9.62 -0.79
CA ALA A 67 -12.48 -10.14 -1.38
C ALA A 67 -12.38 -10.32 -2.90
N HIS A 68 -11.25 -9.95 -3.50
CA HIS A 68 -10.91 -10.14 -4.92
C HIS A 68 -11.88 -9.45 -5.90
N VAL A 69 -12.55 -8.38 -5.44
CA VAL A 69 -13.42 -7.54 -6.30
C VAL A 69 -12.62 -6.86 -7.41
N TRP A 70 -11.34 -6.54 -7.14
CA TRP A 70 -10.43 -5.85 -8.07
C TRP A 70 -9.44 -6.78 -8.78
N GLY A 71 -9.50 -8.09 -8.53
CA GLY A 71 -8.58 -9.07 -9.08
C GLY A 71 -8.08 -10.07 -8.05
N GLU A 72 -7.73 -11.28 -8.49
CA GLU A 72 -7.11 -12.30 -7.64
C GLU A 72 -5.65 -11.96 -7.33
N GLU A 73 -5.02 -11.12 -8.15
CA GLU A 73 -3.65 -10.67 -8.02
C GLU A 73 -3.42 -9.67 -6.87
N PHE A 74 -4.50 -9.10 -6.32
CA PHE A 74 -4.42 -8.15 -5.22
C PHE A 74 -4.60 -8.85 -3.87
N HIS A 75 -3.62 -8.64 -3.00
CA HIS A 75 -3.64 -9.13 -1.62
C HIS A 75 -3.22 -8.03 -0.67
N ALA A 76 -3.88 -7.92 0.48
CA ALA A 76 -3.54 -6.91 1.49
C ALA A 76 -3.31 -7.53 2.86
N CYS A 77 -2.47 -6.90 3.67
CA CYS A 77 -2.40 -7.18 5.11
C CYS A 77 -2.19 -5.89 5.91
N LEU A 78 -2.52 -5.96 7.20
CA LEU A 78 -2.14 -4.91 8.13
C LEU A 78 -0.63 -5.01 8.41
N ILE A 79 0.00 -3.86 8.61
CA ILE A 79 1.38 -3.74 9.08
C ILE A 79 1.42 -2.85 10.31
N GLU A 80 2.52 -2.92 11.04
CA GLU A 80 2.76 -2.01 12.16
C GLU A 80 3.18 -0.62 11.64
N LYS A 81 2.82 0.42 12.39
CA LYS A 81 3.30 1.79 12.12
C LYS A 81 4.83 1.83 11.96
N THR A 82 5.54 1.07 12.80
CA THR A 82 7.01 1.05 12.79
C THR A 82 7.58 0.48 11.49
N GLU A 83 6.90 -0.47 10.84
CA GLU A 83 7.30 -0.95 9.51
C GLU A 83 7.11 0.15 8.46
N PHE A 84 5.97 0.84 8.47
CA PHE A 84 5.70 1.95 7.56
C PHE A 84 6.76 3.06 7.70
N GLU A 85 7.01 3.54 8.92
CA GLU A 85 7.97 4.63 9.15
C GLU A 85 9.41 4.22 8.81
N ALA A 86 9.78 2.96 9.00
CA ALA A 86 11.11 2.48 8.61
C ALA A 86 11.32 2.60 7.08
N VAL A 87 10.30 2.29 6.29
CA VAL A 87 10.35 2.46 4.83
C VAL A 87 10.28 3.94 4.45
N TRP A 88 9.40 4.71 5.10
CA TRP A 88 9.26 6.15 4.88
C TRP A 88 10.60 6.88 5.05
N GLU A 89 11.28 6.67 6.16
CA GLU A 89 12.54 7.36 6.47
C GLU A 89 13.71 6.86 5.61
N SER A 90 13.82 5.54 5.42
CA SER A 90 14.97 4.97 4.69
C SER A 90 14.88 5.13 3.17
N HIS A 91 13.71 5.44 2.62
CA HIS A 91 13.45 5.49 1.18
C HIS A 91 13.83 4.20 0.44
N THR A 92 13.83 3.08 1.16
CA THR A 92 14.18 1.75 0.65
C THR A 92 13.32 0.68 1.30
N HIS A 93 13.01 -0.39 0.56
CA HIS A 93 12.33 -1.56 1.08
C HIS A 93 13.10 -2.82 0.71
N ASN A 94 13.58 -3.55 1.72
CA ASN A 94 14.27 -4.84 1.55
C ASN A 94 13.38 -6.04 1.88
N GLY A 95 12.09 -5.81 2.17
CA GLY A 95 11.13 -6.85 2.50
C GLY A 95 10.58 -7.57 1.27
N ALA A 96 9.69 -8.54 1.52
CA ALA A 96 9.07 -9.32 0.45
C ALA A 96 8.18 -8.43 -0.43
N LEU A 97 8.34 -8.58 -1.75
CA LEU A 97 7.50 -7.93 -2.78
C LEU A 97 6.26 -8.77 -3.15
N LYS A 98 6.06 -9.89 -2.46
CA LYS A 98 4.90 -10.77 -2.59
C LYS A 98 4.55 -11.34 -1.23
N GLN A 99 3.27 -11.63 -1.00
CA GLN A 99 2.88 -12.37 0.19
C GLN A 99 3.44 -13.79 0.08
N SER A 100 4.22 -14.24 1.07
CA SER A 100 4.66 -15.63 1.11
C SER A 100 3.43 -16.49 1.36
N GLY A 101 2.99 -17.22 0.32
CA GLY A 101 1.75 -17.99 0.33
C GLY A 101 1.60 -18.85 1.59
N GLY A 102 0.58 -18.52 2.39
CA GLY A 102 0.06 -19.39 3.43
C GLY A 102 -1.06 -20.24 2.83
N ILE A 103 -0.85 -21.55 2.80
CA ILE A 103 -1.91 -22.56 2.60
C ILE A 103 -2.54 -22.84 3.96
#